data_AF-A0A3D4BD10-F1
#
_entry.id   AF-A0A3D4BD10-F1
#
_cell.length_a   1.000
_cell.length_b   1.000
_cell.length_c   1.000
_cell.angle_alpha   90.00
_cell.angle_beta   90.00
_cell.angle_gamma   90.00
#
_symmetry.space_group_name_H-M   'P 1'
#
loop_
_entity.id
_entity.type
_entity.pdbx_description
1 polymer ?
#
loop_
_entity_poly.entity_id
_entity_poly.type
_entity_poly.pdbx_seq_one_letter_code
_entity_poly.pdbx_strand_id
1 'polypeptide(L)' 'MIIDTHIHIYDPSRPEGVSWPPPENKLLYRTVLPEHAKAEAVPEGVTGTVIVEATDWLEDNQWVLD' A
#
# COMPACT_ATOMS: atom_id res chain seq x y z
N MET A 1 21.97 4.32 3.53
CA MET A 1 20.69 4.25 2.81
C MET A 1 19.96 3.03 3.35
N ILE A 2 18.81 3.21 3.98
CA ILE A 2 17.95 2.11 4.42
C ILE A 2 16.78 2.03 3.44
N ILE A 3 16.46 0.81 2.99
CA ILE A 3 15.37 0.55 2.05
C ILE A 3 14.45 -0.48 2.67
N ASP A 4 13.17 -0.12 2.80
CA ASP A 4 12.13 -1.08 3.12
C ASP A 4 11.82 -1.89 1.87
N THR A 5 12.21 -3.15 1.86
CA THR A 5 12.11 -3.99 0.67
C THR A 5 10.71 -4.54 0.43
N HIS A 6 9.73 -4.28 1.31
CA HIS A 6 8.40 -4.87 1.18
C HIS A 6 7.31 -4.03 1.84
N ILE A 7 6.56 -3.27 1.05
CA ILE A 7 5.29 -2.66 1.47
C ILE A 7 4.15 -2.99 0.51
N HIS A 8 2.91 -2.79 0.98
CA HIS A 8 1.71 -2.83 0.16
C HIS A 8 0.98 -1.49 0.25
N ILE A 9 0.41 -1.06 -0.88
CA ILE A 9 -0.41 0.15 -1.01
C ILE A 9 -1.74 -0.26 -1.61
N TYR A 10 -2.85 0.21 -1.03
CA TYR A 10 -4.20 -0.12 -1.48
C TYR A 10 -5.21 0.88 -0.91
N ASP A 11 -6.33 1.06 -1.62
CA ASP A 11 -7.40 1.97 -1.19
C ASP A 11 -8.77 1.33 -1.44
N PRO A 12 -9.42 0.78 -0.40
CA PRO A 12 -10.76 0.20 -0.51
C PRO A 12 -11.86 1.20 -0.88
N SER A 13 -11.57 2.51 -0.87
CA SER A 13 -12.52 3.57 -1.23
C SER A 13 -12.54 3.91 -2.73
N ARG A 14 -11.62 3.34 -3.53
CA ARG A 14 -11.64 3.45 -4.98
C ARG A 14 -12.96 2.91 -5.55
N PRO A 15 -13.50 3.46 -6.66
CA PRO A 15 -14.77 3.01 -7.24
C PRO A 15 -14.82 1.51 -7.53
N GLU A 16 -13.70 0.92 -7.95
CA GLU A 16 -13.56 -0.51 -8.23
C GLU A 16 -13.38 -1.34 -6.95
N GLY A 17 -13.08 -0.70 -5.81
CA GLY A 17 -12.78 -1.36 -4.54
C GLY A 17 -11.44 -2.08 -4.56
N VAL A 18 -11.36 -3.18 -3.80
CA VAL A 18 -10.20 -4.08 -3.71
C VAL A 18 -10.66 -5.53 -3.60
N SER A 19 -9.88 -6.49 -4.11
CA SER A 19 -10.12 -7.93 -3.88
C SER A 19 -9.64 -8.40 -2.49
N TRP A 20 -8.73 -7.64 -1.89
CA TRP A 20 -8.21 -7.82 -0.53
C TRP A 20 -7.72 -6.47 0.01
N PRO A 21 -7.83 -6.19 1.33
CA PRO A 21 -8.40 -7.03 2.39
C PRO A 21 -9.93 -7.09 2.33
N PRO A 22 -10.58 -8.07 2.99
CA PRO A 22 -12.04 -8.15 3.06
C PRO A 22 -12.61 -7.11 4.05
N PRO A 23 -13.84 -6.59 3.83
CA PRO A 23 -14.48 -5.57 4.67
C PRO A 23 -14.55 -5.89 6.17
N GLU A 24 -14.64 -7.17 6.52
CA GLU A 24 -14.72 -7.63 7.91
C GLU A 24 -13.38 -7.51 8.65
N ASN A 25 -12.26 -7.40 7.92
CA ASN A 25 -10.95 -7.21 8.51
C ASN A 25 -10.78 -5.74 8.94
N LYS A 26 -11.29 -5.41 10.12
CA LYS A 26 -11.28 -4.05 10.67
C LYS A 26 -9.89 -3.43 10.83
N LEU A 27 -8.84 -4.24 10.90
CA LEU A 27 -7.47 -3.75 11.02
C LEU A 27 -6.93 -3.29 9.66
N LEU A 28 -7.16 -4.08 8.62
CA LEU A 28 -6.57 -3.86 7.29
C LEU A 28 -7.52 -3.17 6.32
N TYR A 29 -8.85 -3.27 6.49
CA TYR A 29 -9.83 -2.64 5.61
C TYR A 29 -9.90 -1.13 5.83
N ARG A 30 -8.84 -0.45 5.39
CA ARG A 30 -8.59 0.97 5.48
C ARG A 30 -7.69 1.38 4.31
N THR A 31 -7.71 2.66 3.97
CA THR A 31 -6.83 3.24 2.96
C THR A 31 -5.38 3.25 3.45
N VAL A 32 -4.46 2.67 2.66
CA VAL A 32 -3.02 2.61 2.92
C VAL A 32 -2.29 3.19 1.72
N LEU A 33 -1.76 4.41 1.88
CA LEU A 33 -1.17 5.24 0.82
C LEU A 33 0.30 5.59 1.12
N PRO A 34 1.08 6.10 0.13
CA PRO A 34 2.48 6.43 0.33
C PRO A 34 2.75 7.35 1.53
N GLU A 35 1.85 8.30 1.84
CA GLU A 35 1.99 9.17 3.00
C GLU A 35 1.94 8.42 4.33
N HIS A 36 1.15 7.34 4.43
CA HIS A 36 1.08 6.51 5.63
C HIS A 36 2.38 5.73 5.83
N ALA A 37 2.94 5.16 4.76
CA ALA A 37 4.23 4.49 4.82
C ALA A 37 5.37 5.45 5.17
N LYS A 38 5.37 6.66 4.60
CA LYS A 38 6.38 7.69 4.89
C LYS A 38 6.34 8.17 6.34
N ALA A 39 5.14 8.35 6.91
CA ALA A 39 4.98 8.82 8.28
C ALA A 39 5.66 7.89 9.31
N GLU A 40 5.62 6.59 9.06
CA GLU A 40 6.25 5.58 9.92
C GLU A 40 7.73 5.37 9.58
N ALA A 41 8.08 5.31 8.29
CA ALA A 41 9.40 4.84 7.85
C ALA A 41 10.49 5.94 7.87
N VAL A 42 10.14 7.20 7.58
CA VAL A 42 11.12 8.29 7.51
C VAL A 42 11.79 8.58 8.86
N PRO A 43 11.08 8.61 10.01
CA PRO A 43 11.71 8.74 11.33
C PRO A 43 12.76 7.66 11.64
N GLU A 44 12.57 6.46 11.11
CA GLU A 44 13.47 5.31 11.27
C GLU A 44 14.68 5.35 10.30
N GLY A 45 14.79 6.42 9.49
CA GLY A 45 15.89 6.61 8.54
C GLY A 45 15.72 5.85 7.22
N VAL A 46 14.53 5.33 6.93
CA VAL A 46 14.21 4.73 5.62
C VAL A 46 14.20 5.82 4.55
N THR A 47 14.92 5.56 3.46
CA THR A 47 15.17 6.51 2.37
C THR A 47 14.49 6.11 1.06
N GLY A 48 13.90 4.93 1.01
CA GLY A 48 13.18 4.39 -0.14
C GLY A 48 12.48 3.09 0.22
N THR A 49 11.57 2.66 -0.65
CA THR A 49 10.79 1.44 -0.44
C THR A 49 10.52 0.72 -1.76
N VAL A 50 10.20 -0.57 -1.68
CA VAL A 50 9.74 -1.39 -2.79
C VAL A 50 8.29 -1.79 -2.51
N ILE A 51 7.40 -1.41 -3.43
CA ILE A 51 5.99 -1.80 -3.39
C ILE A 51 5.86 -3.20 -4.00
N VAL A 52 5.21 -4.10 -3.28
CA VAL A 52 4.83 -5.44 -3.73
C VAL A 52 3.32 -5.43 -4.00
N GLU A 53 2.88 -6.11 -5.05
CA GLU A 53 1.47 -6.21 -5.43
C GLU A 53 0.59 -6.56 -4.22
N ALA A 54 -0.48 -5.78 -4.02
CA ALA A 54 -1.40 -5.95 -2.89
C ALA A 54 -2.58 -6.87 -3.23
N THR A 55 -2.90 -6.99 -4.51
CA THR A 55 -4.03 -7.73 -5.06
C THR A 55 -3.59 -8.50 -6.31
N ASP A 56 -4.49 -9.33 -6.83
CA ASP A 56 -4.33 -10.08 -8.08
C ASP A 56 -4.70 -9.27 -9.34
N TRP A 57 -5.01 -7.97 -9.20
CA TRP A 57 -5.49 -7.13 -10.30
C TRP A 57 -4.34 -6.42 -11.02
N LEU A 58 -4.31 -6.52 -12.35
CA LEU A 58 -3.29 -5.84 -13.17
C LEU A 58 -3.41 -4.32 -13.05
N GLU A 59 -4.63 -3.82 -12.93
CA GLU A 59 -4.95 -2.40 -12.83
C GLU A 59 -4.40 -1.79 -11.53
N ASP A 60 -4.29 -2.58 -10.46
CA ASP A 60 -3.68 -2.12 -9.21
C ASP A 60 -2.16 -1.94 -9.36
N ASN A 61 -1.52 -2.81 -10.15
CA ASN A 61 -0.10 -2.65 -10.49
C ASN A 61 0.15 -1.40 -11.34
N GLN A 62 -0.77 -1.01 -12.23
CA GLN A 62 -0.66 0.25 -12.96
C GLN A 62 -0.94 1.45 -12.05
N TRP A 63 -1.98 1.36 -11.22
CA TRP A 63 -2.37 2.45 -10.32
C TRP A 63 -1.26 2.86 -9.35
N VAL A 64 -0.45 1.93 -8.85
CA VAL A 64 0.71 2.28 -7.98
C VAL A 64 1.86 2.95 -8.73
N LEU A 65 1.87 2.92 -10.07
CA LEU A 65 2.89 3.52 -10.92
C LEU A 65 2.48 4.90 -11.48
N ASP A 66 1.20 5.25 -11.43
CA ASP A 66 0.63 6.52 -11.89
C ASP A 66 0.77 7.64 -10.82
#